data_AF-A0A847MK20-F1
#
_entry.id   AF-A0A847MK20-F1
#
_cell.length_a   1.000
_cell.length_b   1.000
_cell.length_c   1.000
_cell.angle_alpha   90.00
_cell.angle_beta   90.00
_cell.angle_gamma   90.00
#
_symmetry.space_group_name_H-M   'P 1'
#
loop_
_entity.id
_entity.type
_entity.pdbx_description
1 polymer ?
#
loop_
_entity_poly.entity_id
_entity_poly.type
_entity_poly.pdbx_seq_one_letter_code
_entity_poly.pdbx_strand_id
1 'polypeptide(L)'
;MSYFLETLFGGLMSGMMYALIGLGFVLIFKASGVFNFAQGAMVLVAALSMARFSAWLPQWLGFESLILANILAFIISAILMVIFAIAVERLVLRHLVNQEATALLMATLGISYFLDGFGQTLFGSAMYTIDVGMPK
;
A
#
# COMPACT_ATOMS: atom_id res chain seq x y z
N MET A 1 36.11 0.22 1.19
CA MET A 1 35.33 -0.63 0.27
C MET A 1 33.92 -0.88 0.79
N SER A 2 33.74 -1.20 2.08
CA SER A 2 32.41 -1.39 2.71
C SER A 2 31.44 -0.21 2.46
N TYR A 3 31.85 1.02 2.76
CA TYR A 3 31.02 2.21 2.59
C TYR A 3 30.56 2.45 1.13
N PHE A 4 31.46 2.17 0.17
CA PHE A 4 31.12 2.27 -1.25
C PHE A 4 30.05 1.25 -1.64
N LEU A 5 30.21 -0.01 -1.22
CA LEU A 5 29.25 -1.07 -1.48
C LEU A 5 27.90 -0.79 -0.81
N GLU A 6 27.90 -0.33 0.45
CA GLU A 6 26.70 0.03 1.19
C GLU A 6 25.93 1.17 0.49
N THR A 7 26.62 2.23 0.09
CA THR A 7 26.00 3.35 -0.63
C THR A 7 25.49 2.92 -2.00
N LEU A 8 26.24 2.08 -2.72
CA LEU A 8 25.85 1.56 -4.02
C LEU A 8 24.59 0.71 -3.92
N PHE A 9 24.55 -0.26 -3.00
CA PHE A 9 23.38 -1.12 -2.80
C PHE A 9 22.19 -0.36 -2.22
N GLY A 10 22.41 0.57 -1.28
CA GLY A 10 21.36 1.44 -0.76
C GLY A 10 20.74 2.32 -1.85
N GLY A 11 21.57 2.90 -2.73
CA GLY A 11 21.14 3.66 -3.89
C GLY A 11 20.36 2.81 -4.90
N LEU A 12 20.86 1.60 -5.20
CA LEU A 12 20.17 0.63 -6.05
C LEU A 12 18.81 0.23 -5.47
N MET A 13 18.73 -0.05 -4.17
CA MET A 13 17.48 -0.42 -3.50
C MET A 13 16.44 0.70 -3.58
N SER A 14 16.86 1.94 -3.31
CA SER A 14 16.01 3.12 -3.45
C SER A 14 15.54 3.33 -4.89
N GLY A 15 16.46 3.23 -5.86
CA GLY A 15 16.13 3.33 -7.29
C GLY A 15 15.14 2.26 -7.76
N MET A 16 15.32 1.01 -7.31
CA MET A 16 14.39 -0.08 -7.60
C MET A 16 12.99 0.19 -7.03
N MET A 17 12.89 0.69 -5.80
CA MET A 17 11.60 1.05 -5.21
C MET A 17 10.88 2.12 -6.04
N TYR A 18 11.56 3.21 -6.40
CA TYR A 18 10.96 4.25 -7.24
C TYR A 18 10.59 3.76 -8.64
N ALA A 19 11.43 2.91 -9.24
CA ALA A 19 11.15 2.31 -10.55
C ALA A 19 9.90 1.42 -10.52
N LEU A 20 9.74 0.59 -9.48
CA LEU A 20 8.56 -0.26 -9.30
C LEU A 20 7.29 0.56 -9.09
N ILE A 21 7.36 1.63 -8.28
CA ILE A 21 6.23 2.54 -8.07
C ILE A 21 5.82 3.17 -9.41
N GLY A 22 6.78 3.72 -10.16
CA GLY A 22 6.52 4.32 -11.47
C GLY A 22 5.93 3.32 -12.47
N LEU A 23 6.48 2.10 -12.52
CA LEU A 23 5.96 1.02 -13.36
C LEU A 23 4.52 0.67 -13.01
N GLY A 24 4.16 0.63 -11.71
CA GLY A 24 2.79 0.43 -11.26
C GLY A 24 1.82 1.50 -11.79
N PHE A 25 2.17 2.79 -11.62
CA PHE A 25 1.38 3.91 -12.15
C PHE A 25 1.18 3.81 -13.67
N VAL A 26 2.26 3.53 -14.42
CA VAL A 26 2.21 3.43 -15.89
C VAL A 26 1.35 2.24 -16.34
N LEU A 27 1.49 1.08 -15.70
CA LEU A 27 0.70 -0.11 -16.05
C LEU A 27 -0.79 0.10 -15.79
N ILE A 28 -1.16 0.69 -14.65
CA ILE A 28 -2.56 0.99 -14.32
C ILE A 28 -3.14 1.96 -15.35
N PHE A 29 -2.44 3.04 -15.65
CA PHE A 29 -2.89 4.03 -16.63
C PHE A 29 -3.03 3.42 -18.02
N LYS A 30 -2.03 2.66 -18.48
CA LYS A 30 -2.05 2.05 -19.81
C LYS A 30 -3.13 0.97 -19.95
N ALA A 31 -3.41 0.22 -18.88
CA ALA A 31 -4.41 -0.84 -18.90
C ALA A 31 -5.85 -0.31 -18.76
N SER A 32 -6.07 0.73 -17.95
CA SER A 32 -7.42 1.25 -17.64
C SER A 32 -7.82 2.46 -18.48
N GLY A 33 -6.85 3.22 -19.02
CA GLY A 33 -7.09 4.54 -19.60
C GLY A 33 -7.46 5.61 -18.56
N VAL A 34 -7.41 5.28 -17.27
CA VAL A 34 -7.81 6.14 -16.16
C VAL A 34 -6.62 6.45 -15.28
N PHE A 35 -6.37 7.73 -15.03
CA PHE A 35 -5.37 8.15 -14.05
C PHE A 35 -5.97 8.06 -12.64
N ASN A 36 -5.48 7.12 -11.81
CA ASN A 36 -6.01 6.89 -10.47
C ASN A 36 -5.30 7.76 -9.42
N PHE A 37 -5.92 8.88 -9.03
CA PHE A 37 -5.40 9.73 -7.95
C PHE A 37 -5.57 9.11 -6.55
N ALA A 38 -6.38 8.08 -6.38
CA ALA A 38 -6.58 7.40 -5.10
C ALA A 38 -5.42 6.47 -4.72
N GLN A 39 -4.43 6.28 -5.61
CA GLN A 39 -3.34 5.33 -5.40
C GLN A 39 -2.55 5.63 -4.12
N GLY A 40 -2.39 6.91 -3.75
CA GLY A 40 -1.75 7.30 -2.49
C GLY A 40 -2.52 6.80 -1.26
N ALA A 41 -3.84 7.02 -1.21
CA ALA A 41 -4.68 6.54 -0.11
C ALA A 41 -4.77 5.00 -0.07
N MET A 42 -4.71 4.33 -1.22
CA MET A 42 -4.61 2.86 -1.26
C MET A 42 -3.30 2.37 -0.61
N VAL A 43 -2.18 3.07 -0.81
CA VAL A 43 -0.91 2.77 -0.12
C VAL A 43 -1.02 3.03 1.38
N LEU A 44 -1.74 4.07 1.81
CA LEU A 44 -1.99 4.33 3.23
C LEU A 44 -2.73 3.15 3.88
N VAL A 45 -3.80 2.66 3.25
CA VAL A 45 -4.55 1.49 3.76
C VAL A 45 -3.65 0.26 3.85
N ALA A 46 -2.80 0.01 2.85
CA ALA A 46 -1.85 -1.09 2.86
C ALA A 46 -0.82 -0.98 4.01
N ALA A 47 -0.31 0.23 4.27
CA ALA A 47 0.64 0.48 5.34
C ALA A 47 -0.01 0.31 6.72
N LEU A 48 -1.22 0.84 6.90
CA LEU A 48 -1.99 0.70 8.13
C LEU A 48 -2.37 -0.76 8.39
N SER A 49 -2.84 -1.49 7.39
CA SER A 49 -3.16 -2.92 7.54
C SER A 49 -1.93 -3.69 7.97
N MET A 50 -0.78 -3.45 7.31
CA MET A 50 0.47 -4.11 7.63
C MET A 50 0.90 -3.85 9.08
N ALA A 51 0.89 -2.58 9.50
CA ALA A 51 1.32 -2.20 10.84
C ALA A 51 0.39 -2.71 11.94
N ARG A 52 -0.92 -2.86 11.65
CA ARG A 52 -1.87 -3.41 12.62
C ARG A 52 -1.78 -4.93 12.69
N PHE A 53 -1.67 -5.62 11.57
CA PHE A 53 -1.51 -7.07 11.57
C PHE A 53 -0.17 -7.49 12.19
N SER A 54 0.91 -6.73 12.03
CA SER A 54 2.19 -7.06 12.68
C SER A 54 2.10 -7.00 14.21
N ALA A 55 1.23 -6.15 14.77
CA ALA A 55 0.99 -6.06 16.21
C ALA A 55 -0.10 -7.04 16.71
N TRP A 56 -1.16 -7.26 15.93
CA TRP A 56 -2.31 -8.07 16.32
C TRP A 56 -2.05 -9.57 16.23
N LEU A 57 -1.35 -10.06 15.19
CA LEU A 57 -1.12 -11.50 15.02
C LEU A 57 -0.36 -12.14 16.19
N PRO A 58 0.74 -11.55 16.70
CA PRO A 58 1.43 -12.06 17.88
C PRO A 58 0.51 -12.19 19.10
N GLN A 59 -0.36 -11.20 19.31
CA GLN A 59 -1.29 -11.16 20.44
C GLN A 59 -2.39 -12.22 20.31
N TRP A 60 -2.88 -12.46 19.09
CA TRP A 60 -3.98 -13.41 18.85
C TRP A 60 -3.52 -14.87 18.83
N LEU A 61 -2.34 -15.16 18.26
CA LEU A 61 -1.82 -16.52 18.13
C LEU A 61 -0.82 -16.90 19.23
N GLY A 62 -0.39 -15.95 20.07
CA GLY A 62 0.47 -16.22 21.22
C GLY A 62 1.92 -16.57 20.87
N PHE A 63 2.49 -15.94 19.84
CA PHE A 63 3.90 -16.14 19.44
C PHE A 63 4.69 -14.82 19.52
N GLU A 64 5.98 -14.91 19.88
CA GLU A 64 6.85 -13.73 20.07
C GLU A 64 7.81 -13.45 18.89
N SER A 65 7.83 -14.31 17.87
CA SER A 65 8.73 -14.14 16.73
C SER A 65 8.31 -12.94 15.87
N LEU A 66 9.05 -11.83 15.97
CA LEU A 66 8.84 -10.61 15.19
C LEU A 66 8.95 -10.85 13.67
N ILE A 67 9.87 -11.73 13.25
CA ILE A 67 10.06 -12.06 11.83
C ILE A 67 8.82 -12.77 11.29
N LEU A 68 8.32 -13.76 12.03
CA LEU A 68 7.11 -14.49 11.63
C LEU A 68 5.88 -13.58 11.62
N ALA A 69 5.78 -12.67 12.59
CA ALA A 69 4.70 -11.67 12.67
C ALA A 69 4.66 -10.80 11.42
N ASN A 70 5.81 -10.26 11.01
CA ASN A 70 5.91 -9.38 9.85
C ASN A 70 5.62 -10.13 8.55
N ILE A 71 6.11 -11.36 8.38
CA ILE A 71 5.83 -12.14 7.16
C ILE A 71 4.32 -12.43 7.04
N LEU A 72 3.68 -12.87 8.12
CA LEU A 72 2.24 -13.14 8.12
C LEU A 72 1.42 -11.86 7.90
N ALA A 73 1.79 -10.77 8.56
CA ALA A 73 1.16 -9.47 8.38
C ALA A 73 1.26 -8.98 6.94
N PHE A 74 2.41 -9.20 6.28
CA PHE A 74 2.64 -8.84 4.89
C PHE A 74 1.72 -9.65 3.96
N ILE A 75 1.66 -10.96 4.14
CA ILE A 75 0.81 -11.84 3.33
C ILE A 75 -0.66 -11.45 3.47
N ILE A 76 -1.14 -11.25 4.71
CA ILE A 76 -2.54 -10.89 4.98
C ILE A 76 -2.86 -9.51 4.40
N SER A 77 -1.95 -8.54 4.56
CA SER A 77 -2.13 -7.20 3.99
C SER A 77 -2.13 -7.21 2.47
N ALA A 78 -1.26 -8.01 1.84
CA ALA A 78 -1.23 -8.17 0.39
C ALA A 78 -2.56 -8.76 -0.14
N ILE A 79 -3.08 -9.82 0.51
CA ILE A 79 -4.37 -10.42 0.15
C ILE A 79 -5.50 -9.41 0.31
N LEU A 80 -5.53 -8.68 1.44
CA LEU A 80 -6.53 -7.64 1.69
C LEU A 80 -6.48 -6.55 0.60
N MET A 81 -5.28 -6.12 0.21
CA MET A 81 -5.10 -5.12 -0.84
C MET A 81 -5.53 -5.61 -2.23
N VAL A 82 -5.32 -6.89 -2.55
CA VAL A 82 -5.84 -7.46 -3.80
C VAL A 82 -7.36 -7.43 -3.82
N ILE A 83 -8.00 -7.88 -2.74
CA ILE A 83 -9.46 -7.87 -2.61
C ILE A 83 -9.98 -6.43 -2.72
N PHE A 84 -9.32 -5.51 -2.02
CA PHE A 84 -9.69 -4.11 -1.99
C PHE A 84 -9.53 -3.43 -3.35
N ALA A 85 -8.43 -3.68 -4.07
CA ALA A 85 -8.20 -3.16 -5.41
C ALA A 85 -9.26 -3.65 -6.39
N ILE A 86 -9.62 -4.94 -6.34
CA ILE A 86 -10.70 -5.52 -7.16
C ILE A 86 -12.04 -4.86 -6.82
N ALA A 87 -12.32 -4.58 -5.54
CA ALA A 87 -13.54 -3.91 -5.13
C ALA A 87 -13.62 -2.48 -5.71
N VAL A 88 -12.56 -1.68 -5.56
CA VAL A 88 -12.50 -0.31 -6.12
C VAL A 88 -12.61 -0.33 -7.64
N GLU A 89 -11.92 -1.26 -8.30
CA GLU A 89 -11.97 -1.43 -9.75
C GLU A 89 -13.40 -1.73 -10.22
N ARG A 90 -14.05 -2.75 -9.64
CA ARG A 90 -15.39 -3.18 -10.05
C ARG A 90 -16.49 -2.16 -9.71
N LEU A 91 -16.40 -1.51 -8.55
CA LEU A 91 -17.45 -0.60 -8.08
C LEU A 91 -17.33 0.78 -8.73
N VAL A 92 -16.11 1.27 -8.94
CA VAL A 92 -15.88 2.65 -9.35
C VAL A 92 -15.15 2.73 -10.68
N LEU A 93 -13.90 2.26 -10.75
CA LEU A 93 -13.02 2.56 -11.90
C LEU A 93 -13.53 2.00 -13.22
N ARG A 94 -14.17 0.83 -13.21
CA ARG A 94 -14.71 0.20 -14.42
C ARG A 94 -15.80 1.05 -15.10
N HIS A 95 -16.57 1.81 -14.32
CA HIS A 95 -17.64 2.69 -14.84
C HIS A 95 -17.10 4.01 -15.39
N LEU A 96 -15.85 4.33 -15.08
CA LEU A 96 -15.20 5.58 -15.43
C LEU A 96 -14.39 5.48 -16.73
N VAL A 97 -14.25 4.28 -17.30
CA VAL A 97 -13.56 4.08 -18.57
C VAL A 97 -14.26 4.90 -19.67
N ASN A 98 -13.49 5.65 -20.45
CA ASN A 98 -13.95 6.58 -21.51
C ASN A 98 -14.72 7.83 -21.02
N GLN A 99 -14.67 8.16 -19.74
CA GLN A 99 -15.22 9.43 -19.23
C GLN A 99 -14.22 10.59 -19.35
N GLU A 100 -14.71 11.82 -19.22
CA GLU A 100 -13.87 13.01 -19.21
C GLU A 100 -12.86 13.01 -18.05
N ALA A 101 -11.67 13.57 -18.28
CA ALA A 101 -10.58 13.60 -17.30
C ALA A 101 -10.98 14.25 -15.96
N THR A 102 -11.89 15.22 -15.99
CA THR A 102 -12.47 15.88 -14.82
C THR A 102 -13.29 14.92 -13.97
N ALA A 103 -14.12 14.06 -14.59
CA ALA A 103 -14.91 13.04 -13.91
C ALA A 103 -14.01 11.98 -13.26
N LEU A 104 -12.94 11.56 -13.96
CA LEU A 104 -11.93 10.63 -13.42
C LEU A 104 -11.27 11.19 -12.17
N LEU A 105 -10.85 12.46 -12.23
CA LEU A 105 -10.19 13.15 -11.13
C LEU A 105 -11.12 13.27 -9.93
N MET A 106 -12.36 13.72 -10.12
CA MET A 106 -13.31 13.88 -9.02
C MET A 106 -13.67 12.56 -8.36
N ALA A 107 -13.89 11.50 -9.15
CA ALA A 107 -14.22 10.19 -8.60
C ALA A 107 -13.04 9.58 -7.81
N THR A 108 -11.81 9.69 -8.33
CA THR A 108 -10.63 9.14 -7.67
C THR A 108 -10.21 9.94 -6.45
N LEU A 109 -10.40 11.26 -6.42
CA LEU A 109 -10.29 12.04 -5.18
C LEU A 109 -11.36 11.64 -4.16
N GLY A 110 -12.59 11.39 -4.61
CA GLY A 110 -13.66 10.86 -3.75
C GLY A 110 -13.29 9.52 -3.11
N ILE A 111 -12.71 8.60 -3.90
CA ILE A 111 -12.16 7.33 -3.38
C ILE A 111 -11.04 7.61 -2.39
N SER A 112 -10.13 8.55 -2.67
CA SER A 112 -9.03 8.90 -1.78
C SER A 112 -9.52 9.35 -0.41
N TYR A 113 -10.45 10.31 -0.36
CA TYR A 113 -11.01 10.79 0.90
C TYR A 113 -11.81 9.72 1.64
N PHE A 114 -12.59 8.91 0.92
CA PHE A 114 -13.28 7.77 1.51
C PHE A 114 -12.27 6.82 2.15
N LEU A 115 -11.16 6.53 1.47
CA LEU A 115 -10.13 5.62 1.95
C LEU A 115 -9.36 6.17 3.14
N ASP A 116 -9.03 7.45 3.12
CA ASP A 116 -8.36 8.10 4.23
C ASP A 116 -9.23 8.01 5.50
N GLY A 117 -10.53 8.28 5.38
CA GLY A 117 -11.47 8.15 6.50
C GLY A 117 -11.71 6.70 6.92
N PHE A 118 -11.97 5.81 5.97
CA PHE A 118 -12.28 4.41 6.23
C PHE A 118 -11.09 3.65 6.82
N GLY A 119 -9.90 3.84 6.25
CA GLY A 119 -8.64 3.26 6.73
C GLY A 119 -8.33 3.70 8.16
N GLN A 120 -8.46 5.00 8.45
CA GLN A 120 -8.26 5.52 9.80
C GLN A 120 -9.33 5.04 10.79
N THR A 121 -10.57 4.81 10.34
CA THR A 121 -11.64 4.28 11.20
C THR A 121 -11.39 2.81 11.57
N LEU A 122 -10.92 2.00 10.61
CA LEU A 122 -10.63 0.59 10.84
C LEU A 122 -9.34 0.37 11.65
N PHE A 123 -8.28 1.06 11.30
CA PHE A 123 -6.94 0.79 11.81
C PHE A 123 -6.47 1.80 12.86
N GLY A 124 -7.13 2.95 12.94
CA GLY A 124 -6.73 4.10 13.74
C GLY A 124 -5.88 5.11 12.95
N SER A 125 -5.76 6.32 13.49
CA SER A 125 -5.01 7.44 12.89
C SER A 125 -3.64 7.68 13.56
N ALA A 126 -3.23 6.79 14.48
CA ALA A 126 -1.97 6.94 15.19
C ALA A 126 -0.76 6.56 14.31
N MET A 127 0.42 7.07 14.67
CA MET A 127 1.66 6.61 14.06
C MET A 127 2.00 5.21 14.58
N TYR A 128 2.11 4.25 13.68
CA TYR A 128 2.46 2.86 14.01
C TYR A 128 3.90 2.57 13.58
N THR A 129 4.68 1.97 14.48
CA THR A 129 6.04 1.50 14.19
C THR A 129 6.01 0.01 13.93
N ILE A 130 6.62 -0.41 12.81
CA ILE A 130 6.82 -1.83 12.50
C ILE A 130 8.22 -2.20 12.99
N ASP A 131 8.30 -3.00 14.06
CA ASP A 131 9.55 -3.57 14.52
C ASP A 131 9.88 -4.82 13.70
N VAL A 132 10.96 -4.73 12.92
CA VAL A 132 11.47 -5.81 12.07
C VAL A 132 12.48 -6.71 12.79
N GLY A 133 12.80 -6.44 14.06
CA GLY A 133 13.72 -7.25 14.86
C GLY A 133 15.18 -7.19 14.39
N MET A 134 15.51 -6.24 13.50
CA MET A 134 16.87 -6.01 13.01
C MET A 134 17.55 -4.88 13.80
N PRO A 135 18.84 -4.99 14.12
CA PRO A 135 19.59 -3.89 14.72
C PRO A 135 19.60 -2.67 13.80
N LYS A 136 19.48 -1.47 14.39
CA LYS A 136 19.47 -0.19 13.67
C LYS A 136 20.84 0.18 13.11
#